data_AF-A0AAW4ZWX2-F1
#
_entry.id   AF-A0AAW4ZWX2-F1
#
_cell.length_a   1.000
_cell.length_b   1.000
_cell.length_c   1.000
_cell.angle_alpha   90.00
_cell.angle_beta   90.00
_cell.angle_gamma   90.00
#
_symmetry.space_group_name_H-M   'P 1'
#
loop_
_entity.id
_entity.type
_entity.pdbx_description
1 polymer ?
#
loop_
_entity_poly.entity_id
_entity_poly.type
_entity_poly.pdbx_seq_one_letter_code
_entity_poly.pdbx_strand_id
1 'polypeptide(L)'
;MNKIYIVAEIGCNHNGDFKLAKKMVDEAKKAGVNAVKFQTFKADQLISKIAPKAEYQIKVTGNEESQLEMTRKLELPYDEFIKLEEYAKSLGLDVFSTAFDFDSVDFLASRNQKMWKIPSGELLNLPYLEKIARLPIENKEIVISTGMATIEEIQLALNVLNQNGMKPSDITILHCNTEYPTPFEDVNLNSIDGFKEIFSEYKIGFSDHSEGYFAGIASVPYGITFIEKHFTLDKNFEGPDHKASVTPEELTLLCQGIRSIEIALGSREKLVTNSERKNKIVARKSIVAKSNIKQGDVFTVDNITTKRPGNGISPMSWYEVLGKTAEQDFNEDQLIEHSAFVAQEV
;
A
#
# COMPACT_ATOMS: atom_id res chain seq x y z
N MET A 1 -10.68 3.67 -6.72
CA MET A 1 -9.62 2.67 -6.51
C MET A 1 -10.21 1.52 -5.71
N ASN A 2 -9.85 0.26 -6.02
CA ASN A 2 -10.27 -0.86 -5.19
C ASN A 2 -9.55 -0.80 -3.85
N LYS A 3 -10.20 -1.28 -2.79
CA LYS A 3 -9.62 -1.34 -1.45
C LYS A 3 -8.39 -2.26 -1.47
N ILE A 4 -7.23 -1.75 -1.09
CA ILE A 4 -5.97 -2.48 -0.99
C ILE A 4 -6.12 -3.60 0.04
N TYR A 5 -5.70 -4.79 -0.35
CA TYR A 5 -5.66 -5.97 0.50
C TYR A 5 -4.36 -5.99 1.31
N ILE A 6 -4.47 -5.91 2.63
CA ILE A 6 -3.32 -5.77 3.55
C ILE A 6 -3.08 -7.09 4.27
N VAL A 7 -1.86 -7.62 4.17
CA VAL A 7 -1.45 -8.88 4.78
C VAL A 7 -0.36 -8.66 5.82
N ALA A 8 -0.61 -9.13 7.04
CA ALA A 8 0.43 -9.32 8.03
C ALA A 8 1.11 -10.68 7.79
N GLU A 9 2.34 -10.65 7.30
CA GLU A 9 3.17 -11.84 7.17
C GLU A 9 3.74 -12.19 8.55
N ILE A 10 3.13 -13.16 9.23
CA ILE A 10 3.66 -13.73 10.47
C ILE A 10 4.94 -14.52 10.15
N GLY A 11 4.98 -15.17 8.98
CA GLY A 11 6.15 -15.89 8.52
C GLY A 11 6.61 -16.92 9.53
N CYS A 12 7.91 -16.88 9.86
CA CYS A 12 8.54 -17.70 10.89
C CYS A 12 8.72 -16.96 12.24
N ASN A 13 8.24 -15.72 12.40
CA ASN A 13 8.46 -14.90 13.61
C ASN A 13 7.76 -15.44 14.86
N HIS A 14 6.95 -16.49 14.72
CA HIS A 14 6.43 -17.24 15.86
C HIS A 14 7.46 -18.17 16.49
N ASN A 15 8.65 -18.38 15.88
CA ASN A 15 9.75 -19.17 16.42
C ASN A 15 9.33 -20.59 16.87
N GLY A 16 8.46 -21.23 16.09
CA GLY A 16 7.88 -22.54 16.44
C GLY A 16 6.92 -22.57 17.63
N ASP A 17 6.53 -21.42 18.21
CA ASP A 17 5.62 -21.32 19.37
C ASP A 17 4.17 -20.97 18.94
N PHE A 18 3.26 -21.93 19.09
CA PHE A 18 1.83 -21.74 18.84
C PHE A 18 1.19 -20.59 19.63
N LYS A 19 1.52 -20.41 20.91
CA LYS A 19 0.94 -19.34 21.74
C LYS A 19 1.42 -17.98 21.26
N LEU A 20 2.68 -17.90 20.84
CA LEU A 20 3.23 -16.69 20.24
C LEU A 20 2.53 -16.37 18.92
N ALA A 21 2.40 -17.35 18.03
CA ALA A 21 1.67 -17.22 16.76
C ALA A 21 0.22 -16.76 16.99
N LYS A 22 -0.49 -17.36 17.95
CA LYS A 22 -1.87 -16.97 18.29
C LYS A 22 -1.94 -15.51 18.75
N LYS A 23 -1.00 -15.06 19.58
CA LYS A 23 -0.92 -13.65 20.03
C LYS A 23 -0.62 -12.71 18.86
N MET A 24 0.20 -13.12 17.90
CA MET A 24 0.44 -12.34 16.68
C MET A 24 -0.83 -12.19 15.86
N VAL A 25 -1.63 -13.24 15.70
CA VAL A 25 -2.94 -13.16 15.04
C VAL A 25 -3.86 -12.15 15.75
N ASP A 26 -3.89 -12.16 17.08
CA ASP A 26 -4.70 -11.23 17.88
C ASP A 26 -4.32 -9.77 17.60
N GLU A 27 -3.02 -9.45 17.58
CA GLU A 27 -2.53 -8.10 17.31
C GLU A 27 -2.72 -7.69 15.83
N ALA A 28 -2.50 -8.60 14.88
CA ALA A 28 -2.76 -8.35 13.47
C ALA A 28 -4.24 -8.02 13.21
N LYS A 29 -5.17 -8.73 13.87
CA LYS A 29 -6.60 -8.43 13.80
C LYS A 29 -6.90 -7.03 14.31
N LYS A 30 -6.33 -6.63 15.45
CA LYS A 30 -6.53 -5.29 16.04
C LYS A 30 -6.02 -4.18 15.14
N ALA A 31 -4.90 -4.39 14.46
CA ALA A 31 -4.32 -3.42 13.52
C ALA A 31 -5.23 -3.16 12.30
N GLY A 32 -6.07 -4.12 11.94
CA GLY A 32 -7.06 -3.99 10.84
C GLY A 32 -6.60 -4.53 9.50
N VAL A 33 -5.71 -5.54 9.50
CA VAL A 33 -5.33 -6.26 8.28
C VAL A 33 -6.49 -7.08 7.72
N ASN A 34 -6.38 -7.44 6.43
CA ASN A 34 -7.33 -8.34 5.78
C ASN A 34 -7.00 -9.81 6.06
N ALA A 35 -5.71 -10.14 6.07
CA ALA A 35 -5.23 -11.50 6.25
C ALA A 35 -4.00 -11.59 7.13
N VAL A 36 -3.81 -12.78 7.70
CA VAL A 36 -2.54 -13.23 8.25
C VAL A 36 -1.97 -14.32 7.34
N LYS A 37 -0.67 -14.24 7.08
CA LYS A 37 0.06 -15.22 6.28
C LYS A 37 1.12 -15.93 7.11
N PHE A 38 1.23 -17.23 6.92
CA PHE A 38 2.24 -18.09 7.53
C PHE A 38 3.19 -18.67 6.48
N GLN A 39 4.18 -19.42 6.94
CA GLN A 39 5.04 -20.25 6.10
C GLN A 39 4.89 -21.71 6.54
N THR A 40 4.69 -22.60 5.57
CA THR A 40 4.53 -24.04 5.82
C THR A 40 5.59 -24.77 5.02
N PHE A 41 6.46 -25.48 5.74
CA PHE A 41 7.58 -26.20 5.15
C PHE A 41 7.97 -27.38 6.02
N LYS A 42 8.63 -28.36 5.40
CA LYS A 42 9.48 -29.33 6.08
C LYS A 42 10.92 -28.95 5.82
N ALA A 43 11.68 -28.61 6.85
CA ALA A 43 13.01 -28.02 6.68
C ALA A 43 13.94 -28.91 5.84
N ASP A 44 13.85 -30.23 6.00
CA ASP A 44 14.62 -31.24 5.26
C ASP A 44 14.26 -31.36 3.77
N GLN A 45 13.08 -30.90 3.36
CA GLN A 45 12.67 -30.86 1.95
C GLN A 45 12.99 -29.51 1.30
N LEU A 46 13.06 -28.45 2.10
CA LEU A 46 13.33 -27.10 1.63
C LEU A 46 14.84 -26.81 1.51
N ILE A 47 15.62 -27.12 2.55
CA ILE A 47 17.02 -26.70 2.65
C ILE A 47 17.97 -27.89 2.45
N SER A 48 18.81 -27.81 1.43
CA SER A 48 19.87 -28.78 1.21
C SER A 48 20.92 -28.72 2.33
N LYS A 49 21.53 -29.86 2.66
CA LYS A 49 22.60 -29.96 3.67
C LYS A 49 23.84 -29.12 3.35
N ILE A 50 24.00 -28.69 2.09
CA ILE A 50 25.11 -27.85 1.63
C ILE A 50 24.71 -26.39 1.40
N ALA A 51 23.47 -26.01 1.68
CA ALA A 51 22.99 -24.66 1.46
C ALA A 51 23.70 -23.67 2.41
N PRO A 52 24.27 -22.57 1.88
CA PRO A 52 24.84 -21.53 2.71
C PRO A 52 23.73 -20.71 3.38
N LYS A 53 24.00 -20.20 4.58
CA LYS A 53 23.17 -19.12 5.14
C LYS A 53 23.40 -17.84 4.33
N ALA A 54 22.34 -17.07 4.11
CA ALA A 54 22.47 -15.73 3.53
C ALA A 54 23.21 -14.79 4.50
N GLU A 55 23.88 -13.76 3.98
CA GLU A 55 24.68 -12.85 4.83
C GLU A 55 23.85 -12.17 5.91
N TYR A 56 22.61 -11.75 5.61
CA TYR A 56 21.71 -11.15 6.62
C TYR A 56 21.36 -12.15 7.74
N GLN A 57 21.17 -13.43 7.40
CA GLN A 57 20.90 -14.48 8.39
C GLN A 57 22.11 -14.71 9.28
N ILE A 58 23.32 -14.68 8.73
CA ILE A 58 24.57 -14.79 9.49
C ILE A 58 24.73 -13.60 10.44
N LYS A 59 24.44 -12.37 9.98
CA LYS A 59 24.52 -11.16 10.82
C LYS A 59 23.58 -11.21 12.01
N VAL A 60 22.38 -11.80 11.84
CA VAL A 60 21.34 -11.82 12.86
C VAL A 60 21.42 -13.05 13.78
N THR A 61 21.72 -14.24 13.23
CA THR A 61 21.67 -15.52 13.97
C THR A 61 23.05 -16.13 14.23
N GLY A 62 24.12 -15.51 13.73
CA GLY A 62 25.46 -16.08 13.76
C GLY A 62 25.68 -17.18 12.72
N ASN A 63 26.88 -17.76 12.74
CA ASN A 63 27.33 -18.78 11.77
C ASN A 63 27.64 -20.16 12.42
N GLU A 64 27.23 -20.36 13.67
CA GLU A 64 27.55 -21.58 14.42
C GLU A 64 26.69 -22.78 14.00
N GLU A 65 25.46 -22.53 13.54
CA GLU A 65 24.55 -23.55 13.00
C GLU A 65 24.33 -23.38 11.50
N SER A 66 24.03 -24.48 10.82
CA SER A 66 23.67 -24.49 9.40
C SER A 66 22.30 -23.84 9.15
N GLN A 67 22.02 -23.47 7.89
CA GLN A 67 20.71 -22.95 7.50
C GLN A 67 19.59 -23.97 7.80
N LEU A 68 19.86 -25.25 7.56
CA LEU A 68 18.90 -26.33 7.82
C LEU A 68 18.55 -26.47 9.31
N GLU A 69 19.54 -26.39 10.21
CA GLU A 69 19.30 -26.48 11.66
C GLU A 69 18.50 -25.30 12.19
N MET A 70 18.80 -24.09 11.72
CA MET A 70 18.01 -22.89 12.03
C MET A 70 16.56 -23.05 11.56
N THR A 71 16.34 -23.42 10.30
CA THR A 71 15.01 -23.57 9.70
C THR A 71 14.18 -24.64 10.40
N ARG A 72 14.78 -25.75 10.85
CA ARG A 72 14.07 -26.80 11.62
C ARG A 72 13.42 -26.27 12.89
N LYS A 73 14.03 -25.29 13.58
CA LYS A 73 13.46 -24.71 14.80
C LYS A 73 12.24 -23.84 14.53
N LEU A 74 12.09 -23.36 13.30
CA LEU A 74 11.01 -22.49 12.87
C LEU A 74 9.82 -23.27 12.32
N GLU A 75 9.97 -24.57 12.10
CA GLU A 75 8.93 -25.45 11.56
C GLU A 75 7.73 -25.52 12.51
N LEU A 76 6.55 -25.20 11.99
CA LEU A 76 5.28 -25.32 12.72
C LEU A 76 4.60 -26.64 12.35
N PRO A 77 4.24 -27.50 13.33
CA PRO A 77 3.49 -28.71 13.08
C PRO A 77 2.16 -28.44 12.37
N TYR A 78 1.76 -29.32 11.44
CA TYR A 78 0.53 -29.15 10.67
C TYR A 78 -0.74 -29.08 11.54
N ASP A 79 -0.80 -29.81 12.65
CA ASP A 79 -1.94 -29.77 13.56
C ASP A 79 -2.02 -28.42 14.31
N GLU A 80 -0.89 -27.79 14.59
CA GLU A 80 -0.82 -26.45 15.15
C GLU A 80 -1.22 -25.39 14.12
N PHE A 81 -0.75 -25.53 12.87
CA PHE A 81 -1.19 -24.66 11.78
C PHE A 81 -2.71 -24.71 11.59
N ILE A 82 -3.33 -25.90 11.59
CA ILE A 82 -4.79 -26.04 11.48
C ILE A 82 -5.52 -25.27 12.60
N LYS A 83 -5.04 -25.41 13.84
CA LYS A 83 -5.62 -24.68 14.99
C LYS A 83 -5.48 -23.16 14.83
N LEU A 84 -4.34 -22.67 14.33
CA LEU A 84 -4.14 -21.24 14.04
C LEU A 84 -5.03 -20.74 12.90
N GLU A 85 -5.15 -21.54 11.83
CA GLU A 85 -6.01 -21.26 10.69
C GLU A 85 -7.46 -21.08 11.13
N GLU A 86 -8.00 -22.04 11.88
CA GLU A 86 -9.36 -21.99 12.41
C GLU A 86 -9.56 -20.81 13.35
N TYR A 87 -8.56 -20.54 14.21
CA TYR A 87 -8.60 -19.41 15.12
C TYR A 87 -8.65 -18.06 14.38
N ALA A 88 -7.75 -17.81 13.44
CA ALA A 88 -7.71 -16.57 12.68
C ALA A 88 -8.99 -16.40 11.82
N LYS A 89 -9.51 -17.47 11.21
CA LYS A 89 -10.80 -17.45 10.50
C LYS A 89 -11.96 -17.09 11.43
N SER A 90 -11.96 -17.58 12.68
CA SER A 90 -12.99 -17.24 13.68
C SER A 90 -13.00 -15.75 14.04
N LEU A 91 -11.88 -15.05 13.86
CA LEU A 91 -11.77 -13.60 14.02
C LEU A 91 -12.18 -12.82 12.75
N GLY A 92 -12.60 -13.52 11.69
CA GLY A 92 -12.93 -12.92 10.40
C GLY A 92 -11.72 -12.36 9.66
N LEU A 93 -10.56 -13.01 9.81
CA LEU A 93 -9.39 -12.80 8.96
C LEU A 93 -9.37 -13.87 7.87
N ASP A 94 -8.90 -13.48 6.69
CA ASP A 94 -8.44 -14.47 5.72
C ASP A 94 -7.12 -15.06 6.21
N VAL A 95 -6.89 -16.33 5.85
CA VAL A 95 -5.68 -17.06 6.27
C VAL A 95 -5.19 -17.88 5.10
N PHE A 96 -3.89 -17.78 4.85
CA PHE A 96 -3.19 -18.59 3.89
C PHE A 96 -1.72 -18.74 4.30
N SER A 97 -1.01 -19.63 3.64
CA SER A 97 0.39 -19.91 3.92
C SER A 97 1.18 -20.07 2.62
N THR A 98 2.45 -19.69 2.67
CA THR A 98 3.42 -20.02 1.63
C THR A 98 3.91 -21.45 1.84
N ALA A 99 3.66 -22.35 0.90
CA ALA A 99 4.30 -23.68 0.89
C ALA A 99 5.71 -23.57 0.29
N PHE A 100 6.72 -24.16 0.93
CA PHE A 100 8.09 -24.16 0.38
C PHE A 100 8.57 -25.54 -0.10
N ASP A 101 7.72 -26.55 -0.01
CA ASP A 101 8.00 -27.90 -0.51
C ASP A 101 6.71 -28.56 -0.99
N PHE A 102 6.84 -29.66 -1.74
CA PHE A 102 5.69 -30.34 -2.33
C PHE A 102 4.73 -30.97 -1.32
N ASP A 103 5.23 -31.48 -0.19
CA ASP A 103 4.36 -32.02 0.86
C ASP A 103 3.52 -30.90 1.47
N SER A 104 4.13 -29.73 1.67
CA SER A 104 3.44 -28.53 2.15
C SER A 104 2.43 -28.00 1.13
N VAL A 105 2.71 -28.11 -0.18
CA VAL A 105 1.71 -27.82 -1.23
C VAL A 105 0.52 -28.78 -1.12
N ASP A 106 0.77 -30.09 -1.01
CA ASP A 106 -0.31 -31.08 -0.91
C ASP A 106 -1.13 -30.92 0.37
N PHE A 107 -0.46 -30.60 1.48
CA PHE A 107 -1.11 -30.28 2.74
C PHE A 107 -2.03 -29.07 2.62
N LEU A 108 -1.56 -27.93 2.12
CA LEU A 108 -2.38 -26.72 1.97
C LEU A 108 -3.51 -26.90 0.94
N ALA A 109 -3.29 -27.70 -0.11
CA ALA A 109 -4.34 -28.08 -1.05
C ALA A 109 -5.45 -28.91 -0.38
N SER A 110 -5.09 -29.84 0.52
CA SER A 110 -6.06 -30.60 1.32
C SER A 110 -6.92 -29.74 2.24
N ARG A 111 -6.43 -28.53 2.57
CA ARG A 111 -7.15 -27.50 3.33
C ARG A 111 -7.99 -26.57 2.46
N ASN A 112 -8.04 -26.82 1.15
CA ASN A 112 -8.73 -25.99 0.16
C ASN A 112 -8.25 -24.52 0.18
N GLN A 113 -6.94 -24.30 0.37
CA GLN A 113 -6.35 -22.97 0.32
C GLN A 113 -6.58 -22.34 -1.07
N LYS A 114 -7.15 -21.14 -1.10
CA LYS A 114 -7.49 -20.43 -2.34
C LYS A 114 -6.41 -19.45 -2.79
N MET A 115 -5.80 -18.73 -1.86
CA MET A 115 -4.73 -17.77 -2.17
C MET A 115 -3.37 -18.45 -2.00
N TRP A 116 -2.58 -18.48 -3.06
CA TRP A 116 -1.28 -19.14 -3.09
C TRP A 116 -0.18 -18.11 -3.27
N LYS A 117 0.61 -17.92 -2.20
CA LYS A 117 1.80 -17.09 -2.24
C LYS A 117 2.96 -17.87 -2.84
N ILE A 118 3.53 -17.35 -3.93
CA ILE A 118 4.80 -17.80 -4.49
C ILE A 118 5.87 -16.80 -4.00
N PRO A 119 6.82 -17.23 -3.16
CA PRO A 119 7.88 -16.36 -2.67
C PRO A 119 8.96 -16.16 -3.74
N SER A 120 9.75 -15.10 -3.62
CA SER A 120 10.79 -14.75 -4.61
C SER A 120 11.77 -15.86 -4.91
N GLY A 121 12.15 -16.66 -3.90
CA GLY A 121 13.07 -17.79 -4.08
C GLY A 121 12.54 -18.90 -4.99
N GLU A 122 11.22 -19.00 -5.14
CA GLU A 122 10.56 -20.06 -5.92
C GLU A 122 10.10 -19.57 -7.31
N LEU A 123 10.38 -18.30 -7.67
CA LEU A 123 9.93 -17.69 -8.93
C LEU A 123 10.34 -18.51 -10.16
N LEU A 124 11.54 -19.09 -10.13
CA LEU A 124 12.09 -19.87 -11.24
C LEU A 124 11.99 -21.39 -11.02
N ASN A 125 11.24 -21.83 -10.01
CA ASN A 125 11.04 -23.25 -9.74
C ASN A 125 9.88 -23.81 -10.59
N LEU A 126 10.18 -24.15 -11.85
CA LEU A 126 9.19 -24.64 -12.82
C LEU A 126 8.30 -25.77 -12.25
N PRO A 127 8.82 -26.88 -11.70
CA PRO A 127 8.00 -27.93 -11.10
C PRO A 127 7.04 -27.45 -10.00
N TYR A 128 7.49 -26.52 -9.16
CA TYR A 128 6.69 -25.91 -8.10
C TYR A 128 5.54 -25.06 -8.65
N LEU A 129 5.83 -24.19 -9.62
CA LEU A 129 4.82 -23.38 -10.30
C LEU A 129 3.76 -24.25 -10.99
N GLU A 130 4.17 -25.28 -11.73
CA GLU A 130 3.25 -26.18 -12.42
C GLU A 130 2.33 -26.92 -11.43
N LYS A 131 2.89 -27.43 -10.32
CA LYS A 131 2.11 -28.17 -9.33
C LYS A 131 1.00 -27.28 -8.76
N ILE A 132 1.35 -26.07 -8.30
CA ILE A 132 0.37 -25.13 -7.72
C ILE A 132 -0.67 -24.71 -8.76
N ALA A 133 -0.25 -24.35 -9.98
CA ALA A 133 -1.16 -23.94 -11.05
C ALA A 133 -2.16 -25.04 -11.44
N ARG A 134 -1.75 -26.31 -11.44
CA ARG A 134 -2.61 -27.46 -11.79
C ARG A 134 -3.55 -27.92 -10.67
N LEU A 135 -3.40 -27.44 -9.43
CA LEU A 135 -4.29 -27.84 -8.32
C LEU A 135 -5.78 -27.57 -8.65
N PRO A 136 -6.70 -28.53 -8.44
CA PRO A 136 -8.12 -28.38 -8.77
C PRO A 136 -8.87 -27.61 -7.68
N ILE A 137 -8.50 -26.35 -7.46
CA ILE A 137 -9.09 -25.45 -6.45
C ILE A 137 -9.90 -24.37 -7.15
N GLU A 138 -11.16 -24.24 -6.78
CA GLU A 138 -12.05 -23.23 -7.35
C GLU A 138 -11.71 -21.82 -6.81
N ASN A 139 -11.73 -20.82 -7.69
CA ASN A 139 -11.39 -19.43 -7.37
C ASN A 139 -9.98 -19.30 -6.76
N LYS A 140 -9.05 -20.13 -7.24
CA LYS A 140 -7.65 -20.07 -6.87
C LYS A 140 -7.03 -18.78 -7.37
N GLU A 141 -6.34 -18.07 -6.48
CA GLU A 141 -5.58 -16.86 -6.77
C GLU A 141 -4.10 -17.11 -6.49
N ILE A 142 -3.23 -16.47 -7.28
CA ILE A 142 -1.79 -16.52 -7.13
C ILE A 142 -1.29 -15.13 -6.76
N VAL A 143 -0.44 -15.05 -5.74
CA VAL A 143 0.29 -13.84 -5.37
C VAL A 143 1.77 -14.16 -5.49
N ILE A 144 2.48 -13.55 -6.44
CA ILE A 144 3.87 -13.90 -6.76
C ILE A 144 4.81 -12.74 -6.44
N SER A 145 5.80 -12.96 -5.56
CA SER A 145 6.86 -11.97 -5.32
C SER A 145 7.96 -12.06 -6.36
N THR A 146 8.53 -10.92 -6.73
CA THR A 146 9.53 -10.82 -7.82
C THR A 146 10.87 -10.22 -7.38
N GLY A 147 11.17 -10.20 -6.08
CA GLY A 147 12.51 -9.86 -5.61
C GLY A 147 13.58 -10.77 -6.22
N MET A 148 14.78 -10.22 -6.46
CA MET A 148 15.91 -10.84 -7.16
C MET A 148 15.72 -11.11 -8.67
N ALA A 149 14.54 -10.81 -9.25
CA ALA A 149 14.22 -11.22 -10.61
C ALA A 149 14.34 -10.11 -11.65
N THR A 150 14.66 -10.48 -12.89
CA THR A 150 14.52 -9.61 -14.06
C THR A 150 13.10 -9.67 -14.65
N ILE A 151 12.79 -8.75 -15.58
CA ILE A 151 11.49 -8.75 -16.28
C ILE A 151 11.28 -10.04 -17.08
N GLU A 152 12.34 -10.55 -17.72
CA GLU A 152 12.30 -11.78 -18.50
C GLU A 152 12.00 -13.01 -17.63
N GLU A 153 12.59 -13.06 -16.43
CA GLU A 153 12.34 -14.12 -15.45
C GLU A 153 10.91 -14.09 -14.92
N ILE A 154 10.38 -12.89 -14.66
CA ILE A 154 8.97 -12.71 -14.28
C ILE A 154 8.06 -13.21 -15.41
N GLN A 155 8.33 -12.84 -16.66
CA GLN A 155 7.56 -13.30 -17.82
C GLN A 155 7.60 -14.83 -17.96
N LEU A 156 8.76 -15.45 -17.73
CA LEU A 156 8.88 -16.92 -17.76
C LEU A 156 7.96 -17.58 -16.72
N ALA A 157 7.98 -17.09 -15.48
CA ALA A 157 7.13 -17.61 -14.41
C ALA A 157 5.63 -17.44 -14.72
N LEU A 158 5.23 -16.26 -15.20
CA LEU A 158 3.85 -15.98 -15.60
C LEU A 158 3.40 -16.88 -16.76
N ASN A 159 4.26 -17.12 -17.75
CA ASN A 159 3.97 -18.03 -18.86
C ASN A 159 3.70 -19.45 -18.37
N VAL A 160 4.49 -19.95 -17.42
CA VAL A 160 4.26 -21.27 -16.80
C VAL A 160 2.90 -21.30 -16.12
N LEU A 161 2.57 -20.30 -15.30
CA LEU A 161 1.28 -20.25 -14.60
C LEU A 161 0.10 -20.22 -15.59
N ASN A 162 0.19 -19.39 -16.63
CA ASN A 162 -0.87 -19.22 -17.62
C ASN A 162 -1.08 -20.46 -18.48
N GLN A 163 0.00 -21.10 -18.95
CA GLN A 163 -0.07 -22.36 -19.70
C GLN A 163 -0.70 -23.50 -18.88
N ASN A 164 -0.66 -23.38 -17.55
CA ASN A 164 -1.25 -24.33 -16.62
C ASN A 164 -2.62 -23.89 -16.07
N GLY A 165 -3.28 -22.95 -16.76
CA GLY A 165 -4.70 -22.63 -16.56
C GLY A 165 -5.00 -21.45 -15.65
N MET A 166 -3.98 -20.76 -15.12
CA MET A 166 -4.18 -19.51 -14.40
C MET A 166 -4.50 -18.38 -15.39
N LYS A 167 -5.40 -17.48 -15.00
CA LYS A 167 -5.69 -16.27 -15.80
C LYS A 167 -4.93 -15.08 -15.21
N PRO A 168 -4.53 -14.09 -16.03
CA PRO A 168 -3.91 -12.86 -15.52
C PRO A 168 -4.72 -12.15 -14.42
N SER A 169 -6.06 -12.19 -14.49
CA SER A 169 -6.96 -11.62 -13.47
C SER A 169 -6.84 -12.27 -12.09
N ASP A 170 -6.36 -13.51 -12.05
CA ASP A 170 -6.26 -14.35 -10.85
C ASP A 170 -4.82 -14.32 -10.29
N ILE A 171 -3.92 -13.58 -10.94
CA ILE A 171 -2.51 -13.43 -10.55
C ILE A 171 -2.23 -11.99 -10.11
N THR A 172 -1.62 -11.84 -8.95
CA THR A 172 -1.10 -10.57 -8.43
C THR A 172 0.42 -10.61 -8.37
N ILE A 173 1.09 -9.71 -9.07
CA ILE A 173 2.55 -9.57 -9.10
C ILE A 173 2.97 -8.57 -8.01
N LEU A 174 3.84 -8.97 -7.10
CA LEU A 174 4.37 -8.09 -6.06
C LEU A 174 5.76 -7.59 -6.42
N HIS A 175 5.89 -6.27 -6.59
CA HIS A 175 7.19 -5.61 -6.52
C HIS A 175 7.80 -5.89 -5.14
N CYS A 176 9.10 -6.17 -5.09
CA CYS A 176 9.78 -6.60 -3.88
C CYS A 176 11.29 -6.47 -4.03
N ASN A 177 11.98 -6.17 -2.92
CA ASN A 177 13.44 -6.34 -2.79
C ASN A 177 13.69 -7.41 -1.71
N THR A 178 14.68 -8.29 -1.91
CA THR A 178 14.96 -9.43 -1.02
C THR A 178 16.14 -9.13 -0.10
N GLU A 179 16.09 -8.01 0.61
CA GLU A 179 17.01 -7.62 1.68
C GLU A 179 16.21 -7.33 2.95
N TYR A 180 16.74 -7.70 4.12
CA TYR A 180 16.00 -7.74 5.39
C TYR A 180 16.81 -7.05 6.52
N PRO A 181 16.62 -5.73 6.76
CA PRO A 181 15.70 -4.82 6.08
C PRO A 181 16.28 -4.26 4.76
N THR A 182 15.39 -4.00 3.80
CA THR A 182 15.73 -3.30 2.56
C THR A 182 16.03 -1.82 2.84
N PRO A 183 17.22 -1.30 2.46
CA PRO A 183 17.50 0.14 2.51
C PRO A 183 16.53 0.94 1.64
N PHE A 184 16.12 2.14 2.05
CA PHE A 184 15.10 2.90 1.32
C PHE A 184 15.50 3.25 -0.12
N GLU A 185 16.80 3.47 -0.37
CA GLU A 185 17.37 3.67 -1.70
C GLU A 185 17.15 2.48 -2.65
N ASP A 186 17.03 1.26 -2.10
CA ASP A 186 16.87 0.01 -2.86
C ASP A 186 15.41 -0.45 -2.97
N VAL A 187 14.47 0.23 -2.31
CA VAL A 187 13.04 -0.10 -2.39
C VAL A 187 12.49 0.14 -3.79
N ASN A 188 12.89 1.24 -4.44
CA ASN A 188 12.52 1.60 -5.81
C ASN A 188 11.00 1.51 -6.14
N LEU A 189 10.16 2.28 -5.43
CA LEU A 189 8.70 2.28 -5.66
C LEU A 189 8.27 2.67 -7.09
N ASN A 190 9.11 3.42 -7.82
CA ASN A 190 8.83 3.76 -9.22
C ASN A 190 8.74 2.52 -10.12
N SER A 191 9.36 1.40 -9.75
CA SER A 191 9.20 0.13 -10.48
C SER A 191 7.75 -0.37 -10.53
N ILE A 192 6.90 0.02 -9.57
CA ILE A 192 5.47 -0.33 -9.58
C ILE A 192 4.78 0.26 -10.81
N ASP A 193 5.15 1.47 -11.22
CA ASP A 193 4.60 2.11 -12.43
C ASP A 193 5.06 1.36 -13.69
N GLY A 194 6.35 1.03 -13.78
CA GLY A 194 6.89 0.20 -14.86
C GLY A 194 6.23 -1.19 -14.92
N PHE A 195 5.93 -1.81 -13.77
CA PHE A 195 5.20 -3.08 -13.71
C PHE A 195 3.79 -2.94 -14.27
N LYS A 196 3.11 -1.81 -14.02
CA LYS A 196 1.77 -1.56 -14.57
C LYS A 196 1.76 -1.36 -16.07
N GLU A 197 2.83 -0.79 -16.63
CA GLU A 197 2.99 -0.67 -18.07
C GLU A 197 3.24 -2.04 -18.71
N ILE A 198 4.20 -2.80 -18.20
CA ILE A 198 4.65 -4.08 -18.77
C ILE A 198 3.62 -5.20 -18.55
N PHE A 199 3.04 -5.26 -17.35
CA PHE A 199 2.13 -6.33 -16.91
C PHE A 199 0.70 -5.80 -16.71
N SER A 200 0.21 -4.98 -17.65
CA SER A 200 -1.08 -4.28 -17.57
C SER A 200 -2.31 -5.19 -17.41
N GLU A 201 -2.22 -6.46 -17.79
CA GLU A 201 -3.28 -7.46 -17.63
C GLU A 201 -3.37 -8.06 -16.21
N TYR A 202 -2.34 -7.82 -15.37
CA TYR A 202 -2.19 -8.40 -14.04
C TYR A 202 -2.49 -7.39 -12.94
N LYS A 203 -2.88 -7.88 -11.77
CA LYS A 203 -2.92 -7.05 -10.57
C LYS A 203 -1.49 -6.81 -10.08
N ILE A 204 -1.19 -5.58 -9.67
CA ILE A 204 0.13 -5.24 -9.10
C ILE A 204 -0.03 -4.96 -7.61
N GLY A 205 0.92 -5.46 -6.82
CA GLY A 205 1.02 -5.23 -5.38
C GLY A 205 2.46 -4.97 -4.94
N PHE A 206 2.68 -4.93 -3.64
CA PHE A 206 3.98 -4.65 -3.03
C PHE A 206 4.26 -5.59 -1.85
N SER A 207 5.43 -6.23 -1.84
CA SER A 207 5.95 -7.01 -0.71
C SER A 207 7.08 -6.21 -0.10
N ASP A 208 6.89 -5.72 1.11
CA ASP A 208 7.73 -4.69 1.68
C ASP A 208 8.63 -5.23 2.80
N HIS A 209 9.94 -5.17 2.61
CA HIS A 209 10.95 -5.52 3.61
C HIS A 209 11.76 -4.32 4.11
N SER A 210 11.34 -3.08 3.80
CA SER A 210 11.98 -1.89 4.34
C SER A 210 11.72 -1.73 5.83
N GLU A 211 12.47 -0.89 6.52
CA GLU A 211 12.15 -0.56 7.91
C GLU A 211 10.83 0.24 8.01
N GLY A 212 10.03 -0.07 9.04
CA GLY A 212 8.81 0.65 9.38
C GLY A 212 7.69 0.49 8.33
N TYR A 213 6.86 1.51 8.19
CA TYR A 213 5.63 1.47 7.37
C TYR A 213 5.59 2.51 6.24
N PHE A 214 6.66 3.29 6.07
CA PHE A 214 6.69 4.42 5.14
C PHE A 214 6.54 3.99 3.68
N ALA A 215 7.33 3.01 3.24
CA ALA A 215 7.29 2.51 1.86
C ALA A 215 5.91 1.92 1.53
N GLY A 216 5.34 1.15 2.47
CA GLY A 216 3.99 0.61 2.34
C GLY A 216 2.91 1.69 2.11
N ILE A 217 2.89 2.77 2.88
CA ILE A 217 1.96 3.89 2.65
C ILE A 217 2.28 4.61 1.33
N ALA A 218 3.55 4.86 1.05
CA ALA A 218 4.01 5.56 -0.15
C ALA A 218 3.75 4.77 -1.45
N SER A 219 3.51 3.47 -1.38
CA SER A 219 3.13 2.63 -2.52
C SER A 219 1.68 2.84 -2.98
N VAL A 220 0.80 3.36 -2.11
CA VAL A 220 -0.65 3.50 -2.39
C VAL A 220 -0.93 4.37 -3.62
N PRO A 221 -0.31 5.56 -3.81
CA PRO A 221 -0.53 6.39 -5.01
C PRO A 221 -0.12 5.73 -6.32
N TYR A 222 0.80 4.76 -6.29
CA TYR A 222 1.15 3.95 -7.47
C TYR A 222 0.05 2.97 -7.83
N GLY A 223 -1.03 2.91 -7.05
CA GLY A 223 -2.25 2.17 -7.35
C GLY A 223 -2.11 0.65 -7.20
N ILE A 224 -1.30 0.20 -6.24
CA ILE A 224 -1.22 -1.21 -5.85
C ILE A 224 -2.59 -1.73 -5.39
N THR A 225 -2.78 -3.04 -5.43
CA THR A 225 -4.01 -3.73 -4.99
C THR A 225 -3.81 -4.63 -3.79
N PHE A 226 -2.55 -4.95 -3.48
CA PHE A 226 -2.14 -5.88 -2.45
C PHE A 226 -0.86 -5.37 -1.80
N ILE A 227 -0.77 -5.47 -0.48
CA ILE A 227 0.46 -5.22 0.27
C ILE A 227 0.70 -6.28 1.32
N GLU A 228 1.94 -6.74 1.40
CA GLU A 228 2.42 -7.67 2.41
C GLU A 228 3.57 -7.04 3.20
N LYS A 229 3.51 -7.18 4.52
CA LYS A 229 4.55 -6.69 5.44
C LYS A 229 4.79 -7.73 6.51
N HIS A 230 6.06 -8.09 6.75
CA HIS A 230 6.42 -8.95 7.87
C HIS A 230 5.99 -8.32 9.20
N PHE A 231 5.50 -9.12 10.13
CA PHE A 231 4.93 -8.68 11.40
C PHE A 231 5.58 -9.39 12.58
N THR A 232 5.92 -8.64 13.62
CA THR A 232 6.48 -9.14 14.87
C THR A 232 5.81 -8.48 16.08
N LEU A 233 5.83 -9.15 17.23
CA LEU A 233 5.48 -8.50 18.50
C LEU A 233 6.64 -7.65 19.05
N ASP A 234 7.88 -8.01 18.71
CA ASP A 234 9.09 -7.33 19.14
C ASP A 234 10.20 -7.51 18.08
N LYS A 235 10.87 -6.43 17.69
CA LYS A 235 12.00 -6.45 16.75
C LYS A 235 13.30 -6.98 17.38
N ASN A 236 13.29 -7.24 18.69
CA ASN A 236 14.44 -7.77 19.45
C ASN A 236 14.35 -9.27 19.72
N PHE A 237 13.29 -9.94 19.30
CA PHE A 237 13.25 -11.40 19.35
C PHE A 237 14.32 -12.02 18.44
N GLU A 238 14.80 -13.19 18.84
CA GLU A 238 15.71 -14.00 18.04
C GLU A 238 14.98 -14.55 16.82
N GLY A 239 15.63 -14.51 15.66
CA GLY A 239 15.06 -14.96 14.39
C GLY A 239 15.45 -14.04 13.24
N PRO A 240 15.48 -14.54 12.00
CA PRO A 240 16.06 -13.82 10.87
C PRO A 240 15.26 -12.58 10.45
N ASP A 241 13.93 -12.59 10.62
CA ASP A 241 13.05 -11.62 9.98
C ASP A 241 12.53 -10.51 10.92
N HIS A 242 12.75 -10.64 12.23
CA HIS A 242 12.22 -9.71 13.23
C HIS A 242 12.65 -8.25 12.99
N LYS A 243 13.86 -8.03 12.47
CA LYS A 243 14.39 -6.68 12.22
C LYS A 243 13.68 -5.95 11.07
N ALA A 244 13.28 -6.66 10.03
CA ALA A 244 12.53 -6.11 8.90
C ALA A 244 11.01 -6.04 9.15
N SER A 245 10.54 -6.66 10.24
CA SER A 245 9.12 -6.76 10.58
C SER A 245 8.58 -5.49 11.25
N VAL A 246 7.31 -5.17 11.03
CA VAL A 246 6.62 -4.10 11.77
C VAL A 246 6.11 -4.59 13.13
N THR A 247 6.11 -3.72 14.15
CA THR A 247 5.48 -3.97 15.47
C THR A 247 3.96 -3.81 15.42
N PRO A 248 3.19 -4.13 16.48
CA PRO A 248 1.74 -3.90 16.51
C PRO A 248 1.33 -2.44 16.27
N GLU A 249 2.08 -1.50 16.84
CA GLU A 249 1.85 -0.06 16.63
C GLU A 249 2.16 0.33 15.19
N GLU A 250 3.28 -0.12 14.64
CA GLU A 250 3.68 0.17 13.25
C GLU A 250 2.71 -0.45 12.23
N LEU A 251 2.21 -1.68 12.47
CA LEU A 251 1.21 -2.32 11.62
C LEU A 251 -0.13 -1.57 11.66
N THR A 252 -0.51 -1.07 12.84
CA THR A 252 -1.70 -0.22 12.99
C THR A 252 -1.55 1.08 12.19
N LEU A 253 -0.39 1.72 12.29
CA LEU A 253 -0.07 2.94 11.52
C LEU A 253 -0.04 2.67 10.01
N LEU A 254 0.50 1.53 9.57
CA LEU A 254 0.46 1.10 8.18
C LEU A 254 -0.98 0.98 7.69
N CYS A 255 -1.84 0.26 8.42
CA CYS A 255 -3.23 0.05 8.05
C CYS A 255 -4.01 1.37 8.00
N GLN A 256 -3.92 2.19 9.04
CA GLN A 256 -4.58 3.51 9.10
C GLN A 256 -4.07 4.44 8.00
N GLY A 257 -2.76 4.45 7.75
CA GLY A 257 -2.14 5.22 6.70
C GLY A 257 -2.66 4.85 5.32
N ILE A 258 -2.69 3.55 5.00
CA ILE A 258 -3.24 3.06 3.73
C ILE A 258 -4.70 3.50 3.57
N ARG A 259 -5.56 3.29 4.58
CA ARG A 259 -6.98 3.71 4.49
C ARG A 259 -7.15 5.21 4.36
N SER A 260 -6.28 5.99 4.98
CA SER A 260 -6.31 7.45 4.87
C SER A 260 -5.91 7.90 3.45
N ILE A 261 -4.87 7.31 2.87
CA ILE A 261 -4.42 7.66 1.51
C ILE A 261 -5.42 7.21 0.45
N GLU A 262 -6.06 6.03 0.60
CA GLU A 262 -7.15 5.60 -0.30
C GLU A 262 -8.26 6.64 -0.44
N ILE A 263 -8.59 7.33 0.66
CA ILE A 263 -9.57 8.44 0.65
C ILE A 263 -8.94 9.72 0.09
N ALA A 264 -7.72 10.06 0.53
CA ALA A 264 -7.06 11.31 0.18
C ALA A 264 -6.65 11.43 -1.29
N LEU A 265 -6.43 10.31 -1.99
CA LEU A 265 -6.10 10.31 -3.42
C LEU A 265 -7.20 10.99 -4.27
N GLY A 266 -8.46 10.91 -3.85
CA GLY A 266 -9.55 11.67 -4.44
C GLY A 266 -9.69 11.50 -5.97
N SER A 267 -9.80 12.63 -6.66
CA SER A 267 -9.94 12.72 -8.13
C SER A 267 -8.71 13.37 -8.75
N ARG A 268 -8.46 13.05 -10.03
CA ARG A 268 -7.44 13.73 -10.85
C ARG A 268 -7.82 15.17 -11.22
N GLU A 269 -9.08 15.56 -11.02
CA GLU A 269 -9.58 16.91 -11.29
C GLU A 269 -9.30 17.87 -10.14
N LYS A 270 -8.76 19.07 -10.43
CA LYS A 270 -8.65 20.14 -9.43
C LYS A 270 -9.99 20.83 -9.25
N LEU A 271 -10.64 20.51 -8.13
CA LEU A 271 -11.91 21.12 -7.74
C LEU A 271 -11.76 21.92 -6.43
N VAL A 272 -12.70 22.83 -6.20
CA VAL A 272 -12.90 23.45 -4.87
C VAL A 272 -13.72 22.47 -4.04
N THR A 273 -13.13 21.93 -2.98
CA THR A 273 -13.79 20.93 -2.14
C THR A 273 -14.85 21.56 -1.23
N ASN A 274 -15.80 20.75 -0.76
CA ASN A 274 -16.87 21.24 0.12
C ASN A 274 -16.35 21.82 1.44
N SER A 275 -15.24 21.28 1.97
CA SER A 275 -14.64 21.75 3.22
C SER A 275 -14.07 23.17 3.10
N GLU A 276 -13.55 23.54 1.92
CA GLU A 276 -12.94 24.86 1.70
C GLU A 276 -13.86 25.86 0.98
N ARG A 277 -14.92 25.41 0.28
CA ARG A 277 -15.77 26.27 -0.56
C ARG A 277 -16.30 27.50 0.17
N LYS A 278 -16.83 27.32 1.38
CA LYS A 278 -17.32 28.42 2.24
C LYS A 278 -16.25 29.47 2.55
N ASN A 279 -14.97 29.09 2.54
CA ASN A 279 -13.86 29.99 2.82
C ASN A 279 -13.57 30.92 1.63
N LYS A 280 -14.13 30.68 0.43
CA LYS A 280 -13.96 31.57 -0.72
C LYS A 280 -14.45 32.99 -0.41
N ILE A 281 -15.65 33.14 0.16
CA ILE A 281 -16.19 34.46 0.55
C ILE A 281 -15.25 35.15 1.55
N VAL A 282 -14.80 34.41 2.56
CA VAL A 282 -14.07 34.99 3.69
C VAL A 282 -12.62 35.34 3.31
N ALA A 283 -11.96 34.48 2.52
CA ALA A 283 -10.53 34.58 2.27
C ALA A 283 -10.18 35.34 0.97
N ARG A 284 -11.02 35.28 -0.06
CA ARG A 284 -10.79 36.00 -1.32
C ARG A 284 -11.12 37.47 -1.17
N LYS A 285 -10.55 38.27 -2.07
CA LYS A 285 -10.78 39.71 -2.12
C LYS A 285 -11.77 40.06 -3.22
N SER A 286 -12.41 41.21 -3.08
CA SER A 286 -13.16 41.89 -4.13
C SER A 286 -12.55 43.28 -4.34
N ILE A 287 -12.98 43.93 -5.41
CA ILE A 287 -12.72 45.37 -5.59
C ILE A 287 -13.66 46.13 -4.65
N VAL A 288 -13.08 47.01 -3.83
CA VAL A 288 -13.78 47.86 -2.87
C VAL A 288 -13.38 49.32 -3.08
N ALA A 289 -14.21 50.24 -2.61
CA ALA A 289 -13.86 51.64 -2.53
C ALA A 289 -12.72 51.84 -1.51
N LYS A 290 -11.65 52.51 -1.90
CA LYS A 290 -10.52 52.89 -1.02
C LYS A 290 -10.84 54.15 -0.21
N SER A 291 -11.77 54.96 -0.69
CA SER A 291 -12.30 56.17 -0.09
C SER A 291 -13.76 56.34 -0.54
N ASN A 292 -14.47 57.35 -0.06
CA ASN A 292 -15.79 57.66 -0.60
C ASN A 292 -15.70 58.00 -2.11
N ILE A 293 -16.65 57.52 -2.90
CA ILE A 293 -16.78 57.74 -4.36
C ILE A 293 -18.22 58.20 -4.63
N LYS A 294 -18.42 59.23 -5.44
CA LYS A 294 -19.74 59.72 -5.81
C LYS A 294 -20.24 59.13 -7.12
N GLN A 295 -21.56 59.02 -7.25
CA GLN A 295 -22.19 58.70 -8.52
C GLN A 295 -21.69 59.67 -9.60
N GLY A 296 -21.28 59.12 -10.74
CA GLY A 296 -20.67 59.89 -11.83
C GLY A 296 -19.13 59.99 -11.79
N ASP A 297 -18.49 59.65 -10.67
CA ASP A 297 -17.02 59.60 -10.60
C ASP A 297 -16.47 58.43 -11.43
N VAL A 298 -15.24 58.57 -11.93
CA VAL A 298 -14.53 57.48 -12.64
C VAL A 298 -13.76 56.63 -11.63
N PHE A 299 -13.84 55.30 -11.74
CA PHE A 299 -13.01 54.39 -10.95
C PHE A 299 -11.55 54.47 -11.40
N THR A 300 -10.64 54.75 -10.46
CA THR A 300 -9.20 54.91 -10.67
C THR A 300 -8.40 54.12 -9.64
N VAL A 301 -7.10 53.94 -9.89
CA VAL A 301 -6.20 53.29 -8.94
C VAL A 301 -6.08 54.02 -7.60
N ASP A 302 -6.49 55.29 -7.55
CA ASP A 302 -6.42 56.11 -6.36
C ASP A 302 -7.66 55.96 -5.46
N ASN A 303 -8.83 55.66 -6.04
CA ASN A 303 -10.11 55.63 -5.32
C ASN A 303 -10.70 54.22 -5.11
N ILE A 304 -10.24 53.18 -5.83
CA ILE A 304 -10.58 51.78 -5.55
C ILE A 304 -9.35 50.98 -5.08
N THR A 305 -9.59 49.86 -4.41
CA THR A 305 -8.56 48.92 -3.95
C THR A 305 -9.11 47.50 -3.85
N THR A 306 -8.32 46.55 -3.34
CA THR A 306 -8.75 45.15 -3.18
C THR A 306 -8.66 44.70 -1.72
N LYS A 307 -9.82 44.41 -1.14
CA LYS A 307 -9.96 43.92 0.25
C LYS A 307 -10.95 42.75 0.28
N ARG A 308 -10.95 42.00 1.39
CA ARG A 308 -11.98 40.97 1.67
C ARG A 308 -13.30 41.67 2.01
N PRO A 309 -14.47 41.03 1.84
CA PRO A 309 -14.71 39.65 1.38
C PRO A 309 -14.66 39.47 -0.15
N GLY A 310 -14.72 38.23 -0.61
CA GLY A 310 -14.61 37.79 -2.02
C GLY A 310 -15.94 37.52 -2.71
N ASN A 311 -17.00 38.24 -2.34
CA ASN A 311 -18.36 38.12 -2.89
C ASN A 311 -18.81 39.35 -3.70
N GLY A 312 -17.90 40.26 -4.06
CA GLY A 312 -18.13 41.35 -5.01
C GLY A 312 -17.37 41.11 -6.32
N ILE A 313 -17.12 42.18 -7.08
CA ILE A 313 -16.40 42.11 -8.36
C ILE A 313 -14.98 41.54 -8.12
N SER A 314 -14.60 40.58 -8.97
CA SER A 314 -13.28 39.95 -8.90
C SER A 314 -12.16 40.98 -9.10
N PRO A 315 -11.10 40.98 -8.28
CA PRO A 315 -9.89 41.74 -8.56
C PRO A 315 -9.25 41.39 -9.91
N MET A 316 -9.57 40.24 -10.51
CA MET A 316 -9.11 39.92 -11.86
C MET A 316 -9.71 40.83 -12.93
N SER A 317 -10.87 41.47 -12.68
CA SER A 317 -11.49 42.46 -13.56
C SER A 317 -10.95 43.87 -13.34
N TRP A 318 -9.83 44.04 -12.63
CA TRP A 318 -9.28 45.34 -12.23
C TRP A 318 -9.21 46.35 -13.37
N TYR A 319 -8.57 45.99 -14.48
CA TYR A 319 -8.41 46.90 -15.62
C TYR A 319 -9.70 47.13 -16.42
N GLU A 320 -10.68 46.24 -16.33
CA GLU A 320 -11.98 46.41 -16.96
C GLU A 320 -12.86 47.38 -16.17
N VAL A 321 -12.68 47.42 -14.84
CA VAL A 321 -13.39 48.31 -13.91
C VAL A 321 -12.78 49.72 -13.93
N LEU A 322 -11.46 49.84 -14.06
CA LEU A 322 -10.80 51.13 -14.20
C LEU A 322 -11.32 51.89 -15.43
N GLY A 323 -11.60 53.18 -15.26
CA GLY A 323 -12.17 54.02 -16.32
C GLY A 323 -13.69 53.92 -16.47
N LYS A 324 -14.36 52.99 -15.77
CA LYS A 324 -15.83 52.97 -15.68
C LYS A 324 -16.33 54.06 -14.74
N THR A 325 -17.55 54.52 -14.98
CA THR A 325 -18.22 55.53 -14.17
C THR A 325 -19.04 54.87 -13.08
N ALA A 326 -18.94 55.36 -11.84
CA ALA A 326 -19.71 54.90 -10.71
C ALA A 326 -21.22 55.15 -10.94
N GLU A 327 -22.01 54.07 -10.91
CA GLU A 327 -23.46 54.11 -11.12
C GLU A 327 -24.23 54.56 -9.85
N GLN A 328 -23.55 54.55 -8.70
CA GLN A 328 -24.06 54.97 -7.38
C GLN A 328 -22.92 55.51 -6.50
N ASP A 329 -23.27 56.08 -5.34
CA ASP A 329 -22.31 56.46 -4.30
C ASP A 329 -21.75 55.21 -3.59
N PHE A 330 -20.47 55.23 -3.22
CA PHE A 330 -19.81 54.21 -2.40
C PHE A 330 -19.11 54.86 -1.20
N ASN A 331 -19.27 54.29 -0.01
CA ASN A 331 -18.46 54.64 1.15
C ASN A 331 -17.13 53.85 1.13
N GLU A 332 -16.12 54.34 1.86
CA GLU A 332 -14.88 53.57 2.08
C GLU A 332 -15.17 52.13 2.53
N ASP A 333 -14.44 51.18 1.96
CA ASP A 333 -14.54 49.72 2.17
C ASP A 333 -15.84 49.06 1.70
N GLN A 334 -16.75 49.81 1.10
CA GLN A 334 -17.90 49.24 0.41
C GLN A 334 -17.44 48.47 -0.84
N LEU A 335 -18.05 47.31 -1.09
CA LEU A 335 -17.85 46.56 -2.33
C LEU A 335 -18.26 47.42 -3.53
N ILE A 336 -17.41 47.44 -4.56
CA ILE A 336 -17.80 48.05 -5.84
C ILE A 336 -18.80 47.15 -6.54
N GLU A 337 -19.89 47.77 -6.98
CA GLU A 337 -20.93 47.17 -7.82
C GLU A 337 -21.06 48.01 -9.09
N HIS A 338 -21.20 47.35 -10.24
CA HIS A 338 -21.37 48.01 -11.53
C HIS A 338 -22.05 47.05 -12.49
N SER A 339 -23.08 47.49 -13.21
CA SER A 339 -23.98 46.67 -14.03
C SER A 339 -23.29 45.76 -15.05
N ALA A 340 -22.13 46.19 -15.58
CA ALA A 340 -21.30 45.41 -16.49
C ALA A 340 -20.59 44.19 -15.87
N PHE A 341 -20.62 44.01 -14.54
CA PHE A 341 -19.91 42.95 -13.84
C PHE A 341 -20.83 42.15 -12.95
N VAL A 342 -20.55 40.86 -12.85
CA VAL A 342 -21.18 39.98 -11.86
C VAL A 342 -20.24 39.78 -10.68
N ALA A 343 -20.83 39.59 -9.50
CA ALA A 343 -20.09 39.16 -8.33
C ALA A 343 -19.38 37.82 -8.60
N GLN A 344 -18.23 37.62 -7.95
CA GLN A 344 -17.51 36.35 -8.00
C GLN A 344 -18.42 35.18 -7.64
N GLU A 345 -18.29 34.07 -8.36
CA GLU A 345 -18.93 32.82 -7.98
C GLU A 345 -18.28 32.28 -6.70
N VAL A 346 -19.08 32.06 -5.66
CA VAL A 346 -18.61 31.65 -4.33
C VAL A 346 -18.96 30.22 -3.98
#